data_AF-A0A8J2JBN8-F1
#
_entry.id   AF-A0A8J2JBN8-F1
#
_cell.length_a   1.000
_cell.length_b   1.000
_cell.length_c   1.000
_cell.angle_alpha   90.00
_cell.angle_beta   90.00
_cell.angle_gamma   90.00
#
_symmetry.space_group_name_H-M   'P 1'
#
loop_
_entity.id
_entity.type
_entity.pdbx_description
1 polymer ?
#
loop_
_entity_poly.entity_id
_entity_poly.type
_entity_poly.pdbx_seq_one_letter_code
_entity_poly.pdbx_strand_id
1 'polypeptide(L)'
;MGCSSSTPVGDDTRAPRPAKQNVDPEKLEIPEVTWEKDEGWSYWICAKEQQLIESGRHNELPWLYQELMFTGARAYLAVRYPECEGNGTIEDMGDTHICMGAGACSGNDKCKIPTKDYMVLDASFTGIVHSITVVVAKPPQKPTQDDQPWLVPGSELDSNEIAAAKHTLLEKLASARAMGMNLKHALINIFIGADLITCRFDASPKPPTINPCNEVWPQLLIDTLESMRKDTKKAPNAFRGLFAPCWFRQTVRAATNGFEGSTVWDEGPLPFKLPNGKMYHEPTRILVTRVYKNMVERVEEIPFTATPPPFPGQADEESESVTLVRKADPTKDPGGIVRIALIIGISKSVVWPKVGDYVKSSIMRAGERAVMEYATSLHAKGVLERCTIRVSMGTDEAVFKFVGDPKSLFPEIRALPGPHDLAMESDPANQNPTLDESLARDFNLKLSLLPKHDIMGSESQFQAVKKYMAEQAKNLSPDELRALLIIASHKMAKRFLTNNFPNCEVSDEGPFPVIHPDGSQILDQDTRLMVARDSKQEVVAAMNIVPYPGDEASLYGDNTWINIPEMKEADDRLLRLLKKWYAEGKVSKVDCMAQTMMAKDATIYRFDGEKFEDYSEERMKQFNWGR
;
A
#
# COMPACT_ATOMS: atom_id res chain seq x y z
N MET A 1 -16.45 44.50 31.34
CA MET A 1 -15.38 45.11 32.17
C MET A 1 -14.70 44.00 32.96
N GLY A 2 -13.42 43.69 32.90
CA GLY A 2 -12.32 43.98 31.97
C GLY A 2 -11.27 42.89 32.25
N CYS A 3 -10.68 42.32 31.21
CA CYS A 3 -9.61 41.32 31.30
C CYS A 3 -8.27 42.00 31.61
N SER A 4 -7.51 41.46 32.56
CA SER A 4 -6.14 41.88 32.86
C SER A 4 -5.12 41.04 32.09
N SER A 5 -4.14 41.74 31.55
CA SER A 5 -3.05 41.30 30.69
C SER A 5 -1.98 40.48 31.42
N SER A 6 -1.55 39.38 30.82
CA SER A 6 -0.24 38.76 31.06
C SER A 6 0.74 39.22 29.98
N THR A 7 1.77 39.94 30.40
CA THR A 7 2.94 40.30 29.58
C THR A 7 3.70 39.05 29.10
N PRO A 8 4.26 39.04 27.88
CA PRO A 8 5.06 37.92 27.38
C PRO A 8 6.44 37.91 28.03
N VAL A 9 6.88 36.74 28.49
CA VAL A 9 8.22 36.51 29.01
C VAL A 9 9.17 36.23 27.84
N GLY A 10 10.16 37.12 27.67
CA GLY A 10 11.48 36.79 27.13
C GLY A 10 11.61 36.55 25.63
N ASP A 11 11.82 37.64 24.88
CA ASP A 11 12.42 37.62 23.55
C ASP A 11 13.84 37.01 23.62
N ASP A 12 14.01 35.78 23.13
CA ASP A 12 15.34 35.23 22.83
C ASP A 12 15.85 35.88 21.52
N THR A 13 16.81 36.80 21.66
CA THR A 13 17.37 37.64 20.60
C THR A 13 18.24 36.88 19.58
N ARG A 14 18.27 35.55 19.63
CA ARG A 14 19.06 34.68 18.73
C ARG A 14 18.25 33.76 17.82
N ALA A 15 16.92 33.77 17.89
CA ALA A 15 16.10 33.12 16.88
C ALA A 15 16.04 33.99 15.62
N PRO A 16 16.37 33.49 14.41
CA PRO A 16 16.15 34.25 13.19
C PRO A 16 14.65 34.48 13.02
N ARG A 17 14.19 35.71 13.31
CA ARG A 17 12.84 36.14 12.93
C ARG A 17 12.79 36.12 11.39
N PRO A 18 11.79 35.47 10.76
CA PRO A 18 11.64 35.57 9.31
C PRO A 18 11.50 37.06 8.97
N ALA A 19 12.46 37.57 8.21
CA ALA A 19 12.38 38.93 7.69
C ALA A 19 11.10 38.99 6.85
N LYS A 20 10.16 39.85 7.23
CA LYS A 20 9.06 40.24 6.33
C LYS A 20 9.70 40.97 5.15
N GLN A 21 10.12 40.23 4.15
CA GLN A 21 10.40 40.79 2.83
C GLN A 21 9.04 41.20 2.27
N ASN A 22 8.80 42.51 2.18
CA ASN A 22 7.74 43.03 1.33
C ASN A 22 8.15 42.68 -0.10
N VAL A 23 7.65 41.54 -0.59
CA VAL A 23 7.81 41.12 -1.97
C VAL A 23 7.02 42.09 -2.82
N ASP A 24 7.69 42.80 -3.71
CA ASP A 24 7.07 43.68 -4.69
C ASP A 24 6.34 42.80 -5.73
N PRO A 25 5.00 42.84 -5.82
CA PRO A 25 4.24 41.95 -6.70
C PRO A 25 4.63 42.10 -8.18
N GLU A 26 5.11 43.28 -8.58
CA GLU A 26 5.53 43.58 -9.96
C GLU A 26 6.86 42.91 -10.37
N LYS A 27 7.56 42.22 -9.45
CA LYS A 27 8.82 41.51 -9.71
C LYS A 27 8.74 40.00 -9.44
N LEU A 28 7.53 39.44 -9.34
CA LEU A 28 7.35 38.00 -9.18
C LEU A 28 7.71 37.26 -10.47
N GLU A 29 8.83 36.53 -10.46
CA GLU A 29 9.17 35.60 -11.53
C GLU A 29 8.23 34.38 -11.46
N ILE A 30 7.29 34.33 -12.40
CA ILE A 30 6.40 33.17 -12.60
C ILE A 30 7.13 32.14 -13.47
N PRO A 31 7.34 30.90 -12.98
CA PRO A 31 8.01 29.87 -13.77
C PRO A 31 7.16 29.44 -14.98
N GLU A 32 7.81 29.18 -16.11
CA GLU A 32 7.19 28.46 -17.22
C GLU A 32 6.96 26.99 -16.83
N VAL A 33 5.73 26.50 -17.05
CA VAL A 33 5.31 25.15 -16.67
C VAL A 33 4.63 24.43 -17.82
N THR A 34 4.81 23.11 -17.88
CA THR A 34 4.13 22.23 -18.84
C THR A 34 2.96 21.53 -18.14
N TRP A 35 1.74 21.75 -18.63
CA TRP A 35 0.53 21.13 -18.10
C TRP A 35 0.24 19.81 -18.80
N GLU A 36 -0.07 18.79 -18.02
CA GLU A 36 -0.42 17.46 -18.52
C GLU A 36 -1.72 16.97 -17.87
N LYS A 37 -2.53 16.16 -18.59
CA LYS A 37 -3.80 15.64 -18.09
C LYS A 37 -3.61 14.29 -17.38
N ASP A 38 -4.08 14.18 -16.15
CA ASP A 38 -4.07 12.93 -15.36
C ASP A 38 -5.40 12.19 -15.57
N GLU A 39 -5.33 11.08 -16.31
CA GLU A 39 -6.50 10.24 -16.61
C GLU A 39 -7.03 9.47 -15.39
N GLY A 40 -6.21 9.30 -14.34
CA GLY A 40 -6.60 8.56 -13.15
C GLY A 40 -7.80 9.18 -12.43
N TRP A 41 -7.89 10.51 -12.42
CA TRP A 41 -9.08 11.21 -11.91
C TRP A 41 -10.30 10.94 -12.79
N SER A 42 -10.16 11.04 -14.12
CA SER A 42 -11.25 10.80 -15.07
C SER A 42 -11.85 9.42 -14.87
N TYR A 43 -11.02 8.39 -14.76
CA TYR A 43 -11.49 7.03 -14.46
C TYR A 43 -12.22 6.94 -13.12
N TRP A 44 -11.66 7.56 -12.08
CA TRP A 44 -12.23 7.49 -10.72
C TRP A 44 -13.60 8.18 -10.64
N ILE A 45 -13.74 9.40 -11.15
CA ILE A 45 -14.98 10.17 -11.02
C ILE A 45 -16.07 9.68 -11.99
N CYS A 46 -15.72 9.25 -13.21
CA CYS A 46 -16.69 8.67 -14.14
C CYS A 46 -17.22 7.31 -13.63
N ALA A 47 -16.40 6.52 -12.94
CA ALA A 47 -16.89 5.29 -12.28
C ALA A 47 -17.93 5.61 -11.19
N LYS A 48 -17.78 6.72 -10.46
CA LYS A 48 -18.77 7.17 -9.47
C LYS A 48 -20.07 7.63 -10.09
N GLU A 49 -20.01 8.33 -11.22
CA GLU A 49 -21.22 8.65 -12.00
C GLU A 49 -21.92 7.39 -12.50
N GLN A 50 -21.17 6.42 -13.01
CA GLN A 50 -21.72 5.15 -13.48
C GLN A 50 -22.47 4.40 -12.36
N GLN A 51 -21.94 4.40 -11.13
CA GLN A 51 -22.65 3.85 -9.96
C GLN A 51 -23.98 4.57 -9.66
N LEU A 52 -24.06 5.88 -9.89
CA LEU A 52 -25.31 6.65 -9.73
C LEU A 52 -26.32 6.34 -10.84
N ILE A 53 -25.83 6.11 -12.07
CA ILE A 53 -26.66 5.65 -13.20
C ILE A 53 -27.28 4.28 -12.89
N GLU A 54 -26.44 3.31 -12.50
CA GLU A 54 -26.86 1.93 -12.22
C GLU A 54 -27.83 1.84 -11.03
N SER A 55 -27.70 2.72 -10.04
CA SER A 55 -28.61 2.80 -8.89
C SER A 55 -29.87 3.64 -9.13
N GLY A 56 -30.08 4.17 -10.34
CA GLY A 56 -31.24 5.00 -10.69
C GLY A 56 -31.23 6.40 -10.04
N ARG A 57 -30.09 6.83 -9.50
CA ARG A 57 -29.90 8.10 -8.77
C ARG A 57 -29.16 9.15 -9.60
N HIS A 58 -29.05 8.94 -10.91
CA HIS A 58 -28.35 9.83 -11.85
C HIS A 58 -28.76 11.30 -11.74
N ASN A 59 -30.05 11.57 -11.53
CA ASN A 59 -30.60 12.92 -11.40
C ASN A 59 -30.20 13.66 -10.11
N GLU A 60 -29.60 12.97 -9.14
CA GLU A 60 -29.10 13.58 -7.90
C GLU A 60 -27.72 14.23 -8.10
N LEU A 61 -26.98 13.83 -9.15
CA LEU A 61 -25.61 14.28 -9.40
C LEU A 61 -25.46 15.81 -9.38
N PRO A 62 -26.33 16.63 -10.04
CA PRO A 62 -26.19 18.09 -10.01
C PRO A 62 -26.25 18.71 -8.60
N TRP A 63 -27.04 18.12 -7.70
CA TRP A 63 -27.21 18.61 -6.33
C TRP A 63 -26.03 18.23 -5.44
N LEU A 64 -25.40 17.08 -5.71
CA LEU A 64 -24.27 16.55 -4.95
C LEU A 64 -22.92 16.93 -5.57
N TYR A 65 -22.91 17.54 -6.76
CA TYR A 65 -21.72 17.69 -7.59
C TYR A 65 -20.59 18.44 -6.89
N GLN A 66 -20.90 19.54 -6.20
CA GLN A 66 -19.90 20.33 -5.50
C GLN A 66 -19.23 19.53 -4.38
N GLU A 67 -20.03 18.83 -3.57
CA GLU A 67 -19.53 17.97 -2.49
C GLU A 67 -18.73 16.80 -3.05
N LEU A 68 -19.21 16.18 -4.13
CA LEU A 68 -18.51 15.11 -4.84
C LEU A 68 -17.14 15.56 -5.33
N MET A 69 -17.03 16.75 -5.93
CA MET A 69 -15.75 17.29 -6.41
C MET A 69 -14.79 17.57 -5.26
N PHE A 70 -15.24 18.23 -4.19
CA PHE A 70 -14.38 18.59 -3.07
C PHE A 70 -13.92 17.36 -2.29
N THR A 71 -14.87 16.51 -1.88
CA THR A 71 -14.57 15.27 -1.15
C THR A 71 -13.79 14.28 -2.03
N GLY A 72 -14.15 14.17 -3.30
CA GLY A 72 -13.46 13.32 -4.27
C GLY A 72 -12.02 13.73 -4.52
N ALA A 73 -11.75 15.02 -4.74
CA ALA A 73 -10.38 15.52 -4.89
C ALA A 73 -9.55 15.29 -3.61
N ARG A 74 -10.13 15.52 -2.43
CA ARG A 74 -9.47 15.24 -1.14
C ARG A 74 -9.14 13.77 -0.95
N ALA A 75 -10.05 12.87 -1.35
CA ALA A 75 -9.84 11.42 -1.32
C ALA A 75 -8.78 10.99 -2.34
N TYR A 76 -8.79 11.57 -3.54
CA TYR A 76 -7.77 11.30 -4.56
C TYR A 76 -6.37 11.72 -4.09
N LEU A 77 -6.24 12.87 -3.43
CA LEU A 77 -4.97 13.29 -2.79
C LEU A 77 -4.54 12.31 -1.69
N ALA A 78 -5.46 11.79 -0.89
CA ALA A 78 -5.15 10.77 0.13
C ALA A 78 -4.62 9.46 -0.49
N VAL A 79 -5.16 9.05 -1.65
CA VAL A 79 -4.65 7.88 -2.39
C VAL A 79 -3.24 8.12 -2.94
N ARG A 80 -2.94 9.35 -3.37
CA ARG A 80 -1.62 9.74 -3.90
C ARG A 80 -0.56 9.98 -2.81
N TYR A 81 -1.01 10.35 -1.61
CA TYR A 81 -0.17 10.73 -0.46
C TYR A 81 -0.66 10.06 0.84
N PRO A 82 -0.69 8.72 0.91
CA PRO A 82 -1.23 7.99 2.06
C PRO A 82 -0.50 8.29 3.36
N GLU A 83 0.81 8.55 3.30
CA GLU A 83 1.59 8.95 4.45
C GLU A 83 1.20 10.33 4.98
N CYS A 84 0.76 11.24 4.09
CA CYS A 84 0.35 12.58 4.47
C CYS A 84 -1.06 12.55 5.07
N GLU A 85 -1.94 11.68 4.54
CA GLU A 85 -3.26 11.41 5.08
C GLU A 85 -3.20 10.89 6.52
N GLY A 86 -2.41 9.84 6.76
CA GLY A 86 -2.29 9.24 8.09
C GLY A 86 -1.75 10.20 9.16
N ASN A 87 -1.01 11.23 8.75
CA ASN A 87 -0.47 12.27 9.63
C ASN A 87 -1.29 13.57 9.64
N GLY A 88 -2.41 13.62 8.91
CA GLY A 88 -3.28 14.81 8.86
C GLY A 88 -2.63 16.03 8.19
N THR A 89 -1.69 15.82 7.28
CA THR A 89 -0.90 16.88 6.59
C THR A 89 -1.43 17.24 5.20
N ILE A 90 -2.64 16.76 4.88
CA ILE A 90 -3.43 17.23 3.74
C ILE A 90 -4.44 18.25 4.28
N GLU A 91 -4.09 19.53 4.14
CA GLU A 91 -4.83 20.66 4.71
C GLU A 91 -5.87 21.20 3.71
N ASP A 92 -7.09 21.44 4.20
CA ASP A 92 -8.11 22.24 3.50
C ASP A 92 -7.77 23.72 3.77
N MET A 93 -7.38 24.43 2.72
CA MET A 93 -7.01 25.86 2.78
C MET A 93 -8.25 26.77 2.67
N GLY A 94 -9.43 26.18 2.52
CA GLY A 94 -10.71 26.87 2.41
C GLY A 94 -11.03 27.30 0.99
N ASP A 95 -12.09 28.11 0.90
CA ASP A 95 -12.56 28.65 -0.37
C ASP A 95 -11.52 29.58 -0.97
N THR A 96 -11.24 29.36 -2.24
CA THR A 96 -10.31 30.18 -3.02
C THR A 96 -11.07 31.10 -3.96
N HIS A 97 -10.44 32.16 -4.43
CA HIS A 97 -10.99 32.99 -5.49
C HIS A 97 -10.08 32.90 -6.71
N ILE A 98 -10.65 32.45 -7.82
CA ILE A 98 -9.99 32.40 -9.12
C ILE A 98 -10.33 33.68 -9.88
N CYS A 99 -9.31 34.36 -10.40
CA CYS A 99 -9.45 35.60 -11.16
C CYS A 99 -9.62 35.26 -12.65
N MET A 100 -10.79 35.54 -13.21
CA MET A 100 -11.13 35.23 -14.60
C MET A 100 -10.42 36.14 -15.62
N GLY A 101 -9.76 37.21 -15.15
CA GLY A 101 -8.91 38.10 -15.96
C GLY A 101 -7.43 38.03 -15.54
N ALA A 102 -6.54 38.43 -16.44
CA ALA A 102 -5.07 38.41 -16.24
C ALA A 102 -4.53 39.54 -15.34
N GLY A 103 -5.35 40.10 -14.45
CA GLY A 103 -5.01 41.25 -13.61
C GLY A 103 -5.55 41.12 -12.18
N ALA A 104 -5.30 42.12 -11.35
CA ALA A 104 -5.71 42.09 -9.94
C ALA A 104 -7.23 41.81 -9.79
N CYS A 105 -7.57 40.75 -9.05
CA CYS A 105 -8.93 40.27 -8.83
C CYS A 105 -9.87 41.38 -8.33
N SER A 106 -10.63 42.01 -9.25
CA SER A 106 -11.72 42.91 -8.87
C SER A 106 -12.99 42.09 -8.57
N GLY A 107 -13.93 42.65 -7.82
CA GLY A 107 -15.13 41.92 -7.37
C GLY A 107 -15.98 41.31 -8.50
N ASN A 108 -15.93 41.88 -9.71
CA ASN A 108 -16.66 41.37 -10.88
C ASN A 108 -15.87 40.32 -11.69
N ASP A 109 -14.55 40.23 -11.48
CA ASP A 109 -13.65 39.31 -12.20
C ASP A 109 -13.48 37.98 -11.47
N LYS A 110 -14.14 37.80 -10.31
CA LYS A 110 -14.11 36.55 -9.56
C LYS A 110 -14.92 35.48 -10.27
N CYS A 111 -14.35 34.29 -10.37
CA CYS A 111 -15.08 33.09 -10.79
C CYS A 111 -16.32 32.93 -9.91
N LYS A 112 -17.49 32.76 -10.55
CA LYS A 112 -18.78 32.55 -9.85
C LYS A 112 -18.97 31.10 -9.42
N ILE A 113 -18.11 30.21 -9.89
CA ILE A 113 -18.14 28.79 -9.59
C ILE A 113 -17.47 28.56 -8.23
N PRO A 114 -18.02 27.68 -7.37
CA PRO A 114 -17.37 27.31 -6.12
C PRO A 114 -16.00 26.70 -6.36
N THR A 115 -15.00 27.16 -5.60
CA THR A 115 -13.62 26.70 -5.73
C THR A 115 -12.98 26.51 -4.36
N LYS A 116 -12.15 25.47 -4.22
CA LYS A 116 -11.50 25.12 -2.95
C LYS A 116 -10.02 24.78 -3.15
N ASP A 117 -9.18 25.21 -2.20
CA ASP A 117 -7.74 24.94 -2.21
C ASP A 117 -7.39 23.82 -1.20
N TYR A 118 -6.52 22.90 -1.61
CA TYR A 118 -5.87 21.94 -0.72
C TYR A 118 -4.35 22.06 -0.81
N MET A 119 -3.68 21.85 0.31
CA MET A 119 -2.22 21.80 0.37
C MET A 119 -1.78 20.48 1.01
N VAL A 120 -0.84 19.79 0.36
CA VAL A 120 -0.23 18.56 0.89
C VAL A 120 1.17 18.90 1.38
N LEU A 121 1.32 18.91 2.69
CA LEU A 121 2.59 19.06 3.36
C LEU A 121 3.23 17.69 3.59
N ASP A 122 4.55 17.66 3.76
CA ASP A 122 5.22 16.42 4.11
C ASP A 122 4.77 15.91 5.48
N ALA A 123 4.56 14.59 5.56
CA ALA A 123 4.09 13.88 6.75
C ALA A 123 4.96 14.06 8.01
N SER A 124 6.21 14.53 7.85
CA SER A 124 7.15 14.73 8.96
C SER A 124 7.28 16.20 9.38
N PHE A 125 6.42 17.09 8.86
CA PHE A 125 6.42 18.53 9.15
C PHE A 125 7.78 19.20 8.93
N THR A 126 8.55 18.72 7.95
CA THR A 126 9.84 19.32 7.55
C THR A 126 9.69 20.60 6.73
N GLY A 127 8.45 20.98 6.42
CA GLY A 127 8.09 22.20 5.69
C GLY A 127 8.18 22.04 4.17
N ILE A 128 8.30 20.82 3.66
CA ILE A 128 8.30 20.52 2.22
C ILE A 128 6.85 20.41 1.76
N VAL A 129 6.51 21.14 0.69
CA VAL A 129 5.19 21.02 0.05
C VAL A 129 5.26 20.00 -1.08
N HIS A 130 4.41 18.97 -1.01
CA HIS A 130 4.29 17.96 -2.06
C HIS A 130 3.34 18.37 -3.17
N SER A 131 2.22 18.98 -2.82
CA SER A 131 1.17 19.32 -3.77
C SER A 131 0.39 20.53 -3.32
N ILE A 132 -0.01 21.36 -4.28
CA ILE A 132 -1.01 22.41 -4.10
C ILE A 132 -2.08 22.21 -5.16
N THR A 133 -3.32 22.19 -4.70
CA THR A 133 -4.46 21.75 -5.48
C THR A 133 -5.56 22.80 -5.45
N VAL A 134 -6.10 23.15 -6.62
CA VAL A 134 -7.39 23.86 -6.75
C VAL A 134 -8.43 22.87 -7.25
N VAL A 135 -9.62 22.93 -6.68
CA VAL A 135 -10.81 22.25 -7.20
C VAL A 135 -11.79 23.30 -7.69
N VAL A 136 -12.20 23.20 -8.95
CA VAL A 136 -13.24 24.02 -9.57
C VAL A 136 -14.49 23.17 -9.74
N ALA A 137 -15.50 23.39 -8.90
CA ALA A 137 -16.73 22.62 -8.91
C ALA A 137 -17.73 23.18 -9.95
N LYS A 138 -17.31 23.21 -11.22
CA LYS A 138 -18.15 23.66 -12.35
C LYS A 138 -19.24 22.62 -12.64
N PRO A 139 -20.52 22.92 -12.38
CA PRO A 139 -21.59 21.94 -12.57
C PRO A 139 -21.60 21.46 -14.02
N PRO A 140 -21.71 20.13 -14.26
CA PRO A 140 -21.72 19.61 -15.60
C PRO A 140 -22.99 20.03 -16.34
N GLN A 141 -22.91 20.11 -17.67
CA GLN A 141 -24.06 20.45 -18.50
C GLN A 141 -25.03 19.27 -18.53
N LYS A 142 -26.34 19.57 -18.52
CA LYS A 142 -27.36 18.53 -18.62
C LYS A 142 -27.20 17.78 -19.95
N PRO A 143 -27.08 16.44 -19.94
CA PRO A 143 -27.02 15.66 -21.16
C PRO A 143 -28.33 15.76 -21.94
N THR A 144 -28.24 15.68 -23.26
CA THR A 144 -29.39 15.72 -24.18
C THR A 144 -30.31 14.50 -24.07
N GLN A 145 -29.81 13.40 -23.52
CA GLN A 145 -30.55 12.15 -23.26
C GLN A 145 -30.29 11.72 -21.81
N ASP A 146 -31.32 11.23 -21.12
CA ASP A 146 -31.23 10.91 -19.68
C ASP A 146 -30.25 9.74 -19.37
N ASP A 147 -29.91 8.93 -20.38
CA ASP A 147 -28.98 7.79 -20.28
C ASP A 147 -27.51 8.17 -20.59
N GLN A 148 -27.22 9.41 -20.97
CA GLN A 148 -25.86 9.87 -21.25
C GLN A 148 -25.18 10.42 -19.99
N PRO A 149 -23.87 10.19 -19.79
CA PRO A 149 -23.15 10.74 -18.64
C PRO A 149 -23.11 12.27 -18.69
N TRP A 150 -23.23 12.91 -17.53
CA TRP A 150 -22.97 14.33 -17.32
C TRP A 150 -21.47 14.63 -17.35
N LEU A 151 -20.62 13.70 -16.89
CA LEU A 151 -19.18 13.89 -16.83
C LEU A 151 -18.49 13.36 -18.08
N VAL A 152 -18.07 14.29 -18.94
CA VAL A 152 -17.36 13.98 -20.19
C VAL A 152 -15.88 14.36 -20.05
N PRO A 153 -14.95 13.40 -20.03
CA PRO A 153 -13.52 13.69 -19.99
C PRO A 153 -13.08 14.55 -21.17
N GLY A 154 -12.30 15.60 -20.88
CA GLY A 154 -11.76 16.52 -21.88
C GLY A 154 -12.64 17.74 -22.16
N SER A 155 -13.89 17.74 -21.69
CA SER A 155 -14.86 18.81 -21.99
C SER A 155 -14.48 20.17 -21.40
N GLU A 156 -13.70 20.19 -20.33
CA GLU A 156 -13.36 21.42 -19.62
C GLU A 156 -11.95 21.94 -19.91
N LEU A 157 -11.14 21.22 -20.70
CA LEU A 157 -9.71 21.51 -20.93
C LEU A 157 -9.43 22.91 -21.52
N ASP A 158 -10.35 23.40 -22.34
CA ASP A 158 -10.28 24.71 -23.00
C ASP A 158 -11.12 25.80 -22.29
N SER A 159 -11.61 25.52 -21.08
CA SER A 159 -12.46 26.43 -20.34
C SER A 159 -11.71 27.65 -19.80
N ASN A 160 -12.40 28.80 -19.73
CA ASN A 160 -11.86 30.01 -19.12
C ASN A 160 -11.52 29.79 -17.64
N GLU A 161 -12.27 28.94 -16.96
CA GLU A 161 -12.03 28.59 -15.56
C GLU A 161 -10.70 27.87 -15.37
N ILE A 162 -10.32 26.94 -16.26
CA ILE A 162 -8.99 26.32 -16.23
C ILE A 162 -7.90 27.35 -16.47
N ALA A 163 -8.03 28.19 -17.49
CA ALA A 163 -7.02 29.19 -17.81
C ALA A 163 -6.77 30.13 -16.61
N ALA A 164 -7.86 30.58 -15.98
CA ALA A 164 -7.84 31.39 -14.78
C ALA A 164 -7.25 30.67 -13.56
N ALA A 165 -7.58 29.39 -13.36
CA ALA A 165 -7.06 28.56 -12.28
C ALA A 165 -5.53 28.37 -12.40
N LYS A 166 -5.04 28.09 -13.61
CA LYS A 166 -3.60 27.96 -13.92
C LYS A 166 -2.85 29.23 -13.52
N HIS A 167 -3.34 30.39 -13.96
CA HIS A 167 -2.74 31.68 -13.66
C HIS A 167 -2.75 31.99 -12.16
N THR A 168 -3.92 31.87 -11.51
CA THR A 168 -4.09 32.16 -10.09
C THR A 168 -3.17 31.30 -9.21
N LEU A 169 -3.06 30.00 -9.50
CA LEU A 169 -2.17 29.11 -8.75
C LEU A 169 -0.71 29.49 -8.93
N LEU A 170 -0.26 29.74 -10.16
CA LEU A 170 1.13 30.08 -10.42
C LEU A 170 1.54 31.37 -9.70
N GLU A 171 0.69 32.39 -9.69
CA GLU A 171 0.94 33.63 -8.94
C GLU A 171 1.00 33.40 -7.43
N LYS A 172 0.02 32.67 -6.88
CA LYS A 172 0.00 32.31 -5.45
C LYS A 172 1.27 31.56 -5.04
N LEU A 173 1.71 30.63 -5.87
CA LEU A 173 2.90 29.81 -5.61
C LEU A 173 4.18 30.62 -5.74
N ALA A 174 4.29 31.51 -6.72
CA ALA A 174 5.41 32.44 -6.83
C ALA A 174 5.51 33.33 -5.58
N SER A 175 4.39 33.85 -5.09
CA SER A 175 4.33 34.61 -3.84
C SER A 175 4.72 33.76 -2.62
N ALA A 176 4.19 32.55 -2.51
CA ALA A 176 4.53 31.59 -1.45
C ALA A 176 6.02 31.24 -1.44
N ARG A 177 6.63 31.02 -2.61
CA ARG A 177 8.08 30.80 -2.78
C ARG A 177 8.87 32.00 -2.26
N ALA A 178 8.46 33.22 -2.61
CA ALA A 178 9.11 34.45 -2.16
C ALA A 178 8.97 34.67 -0.65
N MET A 179 7.91 34.16 -0.02
CA MET A 179 7.72 34.13 1.43
C MET A 179 8.50 32.99 2.13
N GLY A 180 9.23 32.16 1.39
CA GLY A 180 10.11 31.12 1.94
C GLY A 180 9.51 29.71 2.02
N MET A 181 8.34 29.45 1.42
CA MET A 181 7.79 28.09 1.36
C MET A 181 8.65 27.19 0.47
N ASN A 182 8.94 25.97 0.94
CA ASN A 182 9.73 25.01 0.17
C ASN A 182 8.87 24.29 -0.89
N LEU A 183 8.68 24.97 -2.02
CA LEU A 183 7.95 24.48 -3.18
C LEU A 183 8.84 23.75 -4.20
N LYS A 184 10.04 23.32 -3.78
CA LYS A 184 11.08 22.84 -4.70
C LYS A 184 10.61 21.67 -5.57
N HIS A 185 9.87 20.73 -4.98
CA HIS A 185 9.35 19.50 -5.60
C HIS A 185 7.82 19.49 -5.68
N ALA A 186 7.17 20.66 -5.57
CA ALA A 186 5.72 20.75 -5.48
C ALA A 186 5.05 20.51 -6.85
N LEU A 187 4.02 19.67 -6.84
CA LEU A 187 3.09 19.52 -7.96
C LEU A 187 1.92 20.50 -7.81
N ILE A 188 1.45 21.02 -8.94
CA ILE A 188 0.24 21.81 -9.04
C ILE A 188 -0.85 20.92 -9.62
N ASN A 189 -2.01 20.86 -8.99
CA ASN A 189 -3.15 20.07 -9.44
C ASN A 189 -4.39 20.96 -9.60
N ILE A 190 -5.10 20.83 -10.71
CA ILE A 190 -6.38 21.52 -10.92
C ILE A 190 -7.42 20.48 -11.33
N PHE A 191 -8.44 20.32 -10.48
CA PHE A 191 -9.59 19.46 -10.73
C PHE A 191 -10.75 20.29 -11.27
N ILE A 192 -11.37 19.85 -12.36
CA ILE A 192 -12.58 20.47 -12.92
C ILE A 192 -13.32 19.45 -13.78
N GLY A 193 -14.63 19.27 -13.59
CA GLY A 193 -15.34 18.26 -14.36
C GLY A 193 -14.78 16.85 -14.13
N ALA A 194 -14.66 16.11 -15.23
CA ALA A 194 -13.96 14.83 -15.28
C ALA A 194 -12.44 14.95 -15.47
N ASP A 195 -11.87 16.16 -15.42
CA ASP A 195 -10.48 16.43 -15.77
C ASP A 195 -9.64 16.81 -14.54
N LEU A 196 -8.45 16.24 -14.46
CA LEU A 196 -7.36 16.68 -13.59
C LEU A 196 -6.20 17.09 -14.51
N ILE A 197 -5.73 18.32 -14.37
CA ILE A 197 -4.49 18.76 -14.99
C ILE A 197 -3.43 18.99 -13.93
N THR A 198 -2.20 18.58 -14.24
CA THR A 198 -1.08 18.61 -13.31
C THR A 198 0.17 19.19 -13.97
N CYS A 199 1.02 19.84 -13.19
CA CYS A 199 2.36 20.24 -13.63
C CYS A 199 3.32 20.30 -12.44
N ARG A 200 4.62 20.32 -12.72
CA ARG A 200 5.62 20.71 -11.71
C ARG A 200 5.63 22.23 -11.62
N PHE A 201 5.67 22.77 -10.40
CA PHE A 201 5.82 24.21 -10.21
C PHE A 201 7.14 24.75 -10.76
N ASP A 202 8.17 23.92 -10.84
CA ASP A 202 9.44 24.25 -11.47
C ASP A 202 9.87 23.10 -12.37
N ALA A 203 9.97 23.38 -13.67
CA ALA A 203 10.21 22.36 -14.69
C ALA A 203 11.65 21.86 -14.73
N SER A 204 12.60 22.58 -14.12
CA SER A 204 14.00 22.18 -14.12
C SER A 204 14.22 20.90 -13.30
N PRO A 205 15.03 19.93 -13.77
CA PRO A 205 15.40 18.78 -12.96
C PRO A 205 16.21 19.24 -11.74
N LYS A 206 15.75 18.90 -10.54
CA LYS A 206 16.42 19.31 -9.30
C LYS A 206 17.02 18.14 -8.55
N PRO A 207 18.13 18.37 -7.81
CA PRO A 207 18.61 17.36 -6.88
C PRO A 207 17.54 17.11 -5.81
N PRO A 208 17.42 15.88 -5.29
CA PRO A 208 16.54 15.59 -4.16
C PRO A 208 16.80 16.48 -2.96
N THR A 209 15.75 16.70 -2.18
CA THR A 209 15.82 17.32 -0.86
C THR A 209 15.84 16.23 0.20
N ILE A 210 16.82 16.32 1.10
CA ILE A 210 16.97 15.38 2.22
C ILE A 210 17.01 16.20 3.51
N ASN A 211 15.93 16.17 4.27
CA ASN A 211 15.80 16.94 5.50
C ASN A 211 15.78 16.00 6.72
N PRO A 212 16.51 16.33 7.81
CA PRO A 212 16.37 15.59 9.07
C PRO A 212 14.97 15.79 9.66
N CYS A 213 14.41 14.73 10.21
CA CYS A 213 13.12 14.75 10.87
C CYS A 213 13.30 14.75 12.39
N ASN A 214 12.49 15.54 13.09
CA ASN A 214 12.35 15.45 14.54
C ASN A 214 11.27 14.40 14.87
N GLU A 215 11.46 13.16 14.45
CA GLU A 215 10.57 12.07 14.87
C GLU A 215 10.93 11.62 16.29
N VAL A 216 9.93 11.58 17.16
CA VAL A 216 10.05 11.01 18.51
C VAL A 216 9.93 9.50 18.37
N TRP A 217 10.81 8.74 19.05
CA TRP A 217 10.71 7.29 19.07
C TRP A 217 9.32 6.84 19.55
N PRO A 218 8.73 5.79 18.93
CA PRO A 218 7.50 5.22 19.43
C PRO A 218 7.63 4.83 20.90
N GLN A 219 6.61 5.09 21.72
CA GLN A 219 6.65 4.78 23.17
C GLN A 219 7.03 3.31 23.42
N LEU A 220 6.50 2.39 22.62
CA LEU A 220 6.83 0.96 22.69
C LEU A 220 8.34 0.69 22.49
N LEU A 221 9.00 1.43 21.59
CA LEU A 221 10.45 1.32 21.38
C LEU A 221 11.22 1.82 22.59
N ILE A 222 10.81 2.97 23.14
CA ILE A 222 11.37 3.52 24.38
C ILE A 222 11.25 2.50 25.51
N ASP A 223 10.05 1.96 25.73
CA ASP A 223 9.76 0.96 26.77
C ASP A 223 10.58 -0.32 26.58
N THR A 224 10.72 -0.78 25.33
CA THR A 224 11.54 -1.96 24.98
C THR A 224 13.01 -1.71 25.31
N LEU A 225 13.57 -0.58 24.89
CA LEU A 225 14.96 -0.21 25.15
C LEU A 225 15.21 -0.02 26.66
N GLU A 226 14.28 0.55 27.40
CA GLU A 226 14.36 0.70 28.85
C GLU A 226 14.28 -0.63 29.59
N SER A 227 13.39 -1.53 29.16
CA SER A 227 13.29 -2.89 29.70
C SER A 227 14.60 -3.66 29.49
N MET A 228 15.09 -3.67 28.25
CA MET A 228 16.38 -4.27 27.91
C MET A 228 17.54 -3.69 28.72
N ARG A 229 17.54 -2.37 28.98
CA ARG A 229 18.54 -1.71 29.82
C ARG A 229 18.51 -2.24 31.25
N LYS A 230 17.33 -2.48 31.82
CA LYS A 230 17.17 -3.02 33.18
C LYS A 230 17.70 -4.46 33.26
N ASP A 231 17.41 -5.28 32.26
CA ASP A 231 17.82 -6.69 32.26
C ASP A 231 19.29 -6.90 31.88
N THR A 232 19.86 -6.02 31.06
CA THR A 232 21.31 -6.02 30.78
C THR A 232 22.13 -5.80 32.05
N LYS A 233 21.62 -5.05 33.05
CA LYS A 233 22.30 -4.92 34.35
C LYS A 233 22.41 -6.25 35.10
N LYS A 234 21.45 -7.15 34.92
CA LYS A 234 21.40 -8.46 35.59
C LYS A 234 22.26 -9.51 34.88
N ALA A 235 22.30 -9.47 33.54
CA ALA A 235 23.05 -10.43 32.72
C ALA A 235 23.80 -9.74 31.56
N PRO A 236 24.88 -8.98 31.82
CA PRO A 236 25.48 -8.07 30.83
C PRO A 236 25.97 -8.78 29.55
N ASN A 237 26.56 -9.96 29.71
CA ASN A 237 27.10 -10.71 28.57
C ASN A 237 26.02 -11.33 27.68
N ALA A 238 24.79 -11.49 28.20
CA ALA A 238 23.71 -12.12 27.47
C ALA A 238 23.04 -11.19 26.45
N PHE A 239 23.27 -9.87 26.53
CA PHE A 239 22.72 -8.86 25.62
C PHE A 239 23.69 -8.38 24.52
N ARG A 240 24.92 -8.91 24.50
CA ARG A 240 25.93 -8.55 23.49
C ARG A 240 25.43 -8.95 22.10
N GLY A 241 25.48 -8.01 21.15
CA GLY A 241 25.09 -8.26 19.76
C GLY A 241 23.58 -8.32 19.50
N LEU A 242 22.73 -8.03 20.50
CA LEU A 242 21.26 -8.10 20.35
C LEU A 242 20.62 -6.82 19.79
N PHE A 243 21.33 -5.70 19.76
CA PHE A 243 20.78 -4.41 19.27
C PHE A 243 20.36 -4.47 17.81
N ALA A 244 21.16 -5.09 16.97
CA ALA A 244 20.87 -5.17 15.56
C ALA A 244 19.61 -6.03 15.30
N PRO A 245 19.46 -7.24 15.89
CA PRO A 245 18.18 -7.97 15.91
C PRO A 245 16.96 -7.13 16.35
N CYS A 246 17.09 -6.29 17.38
CA CYS A 246 16.00 -5.38 17.78
C CYS A 246 15.60 -4.43 16.65
N TRP A 247 16.57 -3.81 15.99
CA TRP A 247 16.31 -2.89 14.88
C TRP A 247 15.72 -3.59 13.66
N PHE A 248 16.08 -4.85 13.38
CA PHE A 248 15.41 -5.66 12.36
C PHE A 248 13.92 -5.84 12.69
N ARG A 249 13.60 -6.24 13.93
CA ARG A 249 12.21 -6.42 14.37
C ARG A 249 11.42 -5.12 14.26
N GLN A 250 12.01 -4.00 14.70
CA GLN A 250 11.36 -2.70 14.64
C GLN A 250 11.16 -2.21 13.21
N THR A 251 12.15 -2.41 12.33
CA THR A 251 12.06 -2.04 10.92
C THR A 251 10.91 -2.78 10.24
N VAL A 252 10.78 -4.09 10.48
CA VAL A 252 9.69 -4.90 9.91
C VAL A 252 8.33 -4.52 10.48
N ARG A 253 8.22 -4.36 11.81
CA ARG A 253 6.96 -3.89 12.44
C ARG A 253 6.52 -2.52 11.93
N ALA A 254 7.46 -1.61 11.78
CA ALA A 254 7.15 -0.28 11.28
C ALA A 254 6.82 -0.27 9.78
N ALA A 255 7.23 -1.29 9.02
CA ALA A 255 7.11 -1.29 7.55
C ALA A 255 5.65 -1.18 7.08
N THR A 256 4.72 -1.79 7.83
CA THR A 256 3.29 -1.76 7.54
C THR A 256 2.59 -0.49 8.01
N ASN A 257 3.22 0.33 8.86
CA ASN A 257 2.61 1.57 9.36
C ASN A 257 2.50 2.59 8.22
N GLY A 258 1.27 2.88 7.80
CA GLY A 258 0.95 3.87 6.77
C GLY A 258 1.19 3.43 5.33
N PHE A 259 1.67 2.21 5.10
CA PHE A 259 1.96 1.67 3.77
C PHE A 259 1.44 0.24 3.64
N GLU A 260 0.16 0.12 3.31
CA GLU A 260 -0.51 -1.17 3.10
C GLU A 260 0.08 -1.94 1.91
N GLY A 261 0.09 -3.27 2.00
CA GLY A 261 0.65 -4.14 0.96
C GLY A 261 2.16 -3.95 0.76
N SER A 262 2.85 -3.47 1.79
CA SER A 262 4.31 -3.32 1.76
C SER A 262 5.03 -4.54 2.33
N THR A 263 6.27 -4.74 1.90
CA THR A 263 7.15 -5.81 2.42
C THR A 263 8.58 -5.27 2.56
N VAL A 264 9.33 -5.82 3.52
CA VAL A 264 10.73 -5.44 3.77
C VAL A 264 11.67 -6.36 3.00
N TRP A 265 12.57 -5.74 2.26
CA TRP A 265 13.54 -6.40 1.41
C TRP A 265 14.94 -6.21 2.00
N ASP A 266 15.71 -7.28 2.04
CA ASP A 266 17.12 -7.26 2.39
C ASP A 266 17.96 -6.95 1.14
N GLU A 267 18.50 -5.74 1.07
CA GLU A 267 19.35 -5.27 -0.05
C GLU A 267 20.84 -5.58 0.15
N GLY A 268 21.21 -6.25 1.25
CA GLY A 268 22.59 -6.60 1.51
C GLY A 268 23.36 -5.60 2.38
N PRO A 269 24.70 -5.70 2.42
CA PRO A 269 25.55 -4.77 3.17
C PRO A 269 25.71 -3.43 2.44
N LEU A 270 25.79 -2.33 3.20
CA LEU A 270 26.16 -1.01 2.66
C LEU A 270 27.52 -0.58 3.23
N PRO A 271 28.63 -0.85 2.51
CA PRO A 271 29.96 -0.50 2.97
C PRO A 271 30.21 1.01 2.85
N PHE A 272 30.87 1.62 3.85
CA PHE A 272 31.22 3.03 3.82
C PHE A 272 32.58 3.33 4.45
N LYS A 273 33.17 4.47 4.05
CA LYS A 273 34.44 4.98 4.58
C LYS A 273 34.21 5.98 5.70
N LEU A 274 35.04 5.90 6.73
CA LEU A 274 35.11 6.91 7.78
C LEU A 274 35.90 8.15 7.30
N PRO A 275 35.81 9.30 7.99
CA PRO A 275 36.52 10.53 7.59
C PRO A 275 38.05 10.37 7.46
N ASN A 276 38.64 9.38 8.12
CA ASN A 276 40.06 9.04 8.03
C ASN A 276 40.41 8.17 6.80
N GLY A 277 39.45 7.94 5.90
CA GLY A 277 39.61 7.15 4.67
C GLY A 277 39.55 5.63 4.85
N LYS A 278 39.54 5.12 6.09
CA LYS A 278 39.44 3.67 6.36
C LYS A 278 38.01 3.18 6.22
N MET A 279 37.84 1.96 5.74
CA MET A 279 36.54 1.28 5.73
C MET A 279 36.05 1.04 7.17
N TYR A 280 34.77 1.24 7.40
CA TYR A 280 34.14 0.73 8.61
C TYR A 280 34.17 -0.81 8.59
N HIS A 281 34.52 -1.42 9.72
CA HIS A 281 34.85 -2.85 9.79
C HIS A 281 33.75 -3.70 10.43
N GLU A 282 32.82 -3.10 11.18
CA GLU A 282 31.68 -3.84 11.69
C GLU A 282 30.61 -3.98 10.59
N PRO A 283 29.78 -5.04 10.64
CA PRO A 283 28.77 -5.30 9.62
C PRO A 283 27.71 -4.19 9.52
N THR A 284 27.20 -3.96 8.32
CA THR A 284 26.07 -3.09 8.05
C THR A 284 25.00 -3.84 7.26
N ARG A 285 23.75 -3.41 7.35
CA ARG A 285 22.68 -3.93 6.51
C ARG A 285 21.71 -2.87 6.07
N ILE A 286 21.36 -2.88 4.79
CA ILE A 286 20.32 -2.03 4.23
C ILE A 286 19.04 -2.83 4.01
N LEU A 287 17.95 -2.34 4.61
CA LEU A 287 16.61 -2.88 4.45
C LEU A 287 15.75 -1.84 3.73
N VAL A 288 14.95 -2.28 2.77
CA VAL A 288 14.10 -1.40 1.97
C VAL A 288 12.66 -1.87 2.05
N THR A 289 11.74 -0.98 2.44
CA THR A 289 10.31 -1.26 2.41
C THR A 289 9.74 -0.88 1.04
N ARG A 290 9.09 -1.83 0.38
CA ARG A 290 8.47 -1.63 -0.93
C ARG A 290 6.97 -1.88 -0.91
N VAL A 291 6.22 -1.05 -1.61
CA VAL A 291 4.78 -1.25 -1.88
C VAL A 291 4.64 -1.89 -3.27
N TYR A 292 4.07 -3.09 -3.34
CA TYR A 292 3.97 -3.87 -4.59
C TYR A 292 3.25 -3.13 -5.71
N LYS A 293 2.14 -2.44 -5.38
CA LYS A 293 1.39 -1.58 -6.31
C LYS A 293 2.29 -0.56 -7.03
N ASN A 294 3.34 -0.10 -6.36
CA ASN A 294 4.20 0.98 -6.83
C ASN A 294 5.49 0.48 -7.52
N MET A 295 5.70 -0.83 -7.66
CA MET A 295 6.93 -1.40 -8.26
C MET A 295 6.93 -1.37 -9.79
N VAL A 296 7.85 -0.66 -10.44
CA VAL A 296 7.92 -0.46 -11.91
C VAL A 296 7.94 -1.78 -12.69
N GLU A 297 8.56 -2.82 -12.14
CA GLU A 297 8.61 -4.16 -12.72
C GLU A 297 8.42 -5.24 -11.65
N ARG A 298 7.98 -6.44 -12.07
CA ARG A 298 7.99 -7.62 -11.20
C ARG A 298 9.35 -8.29 -11.24
N VAL A 299 9.87 -8.67 -10.09
CA VAL A 299 11.12 -9.42 -9.95
C VAL A 299 10.86 -10.71 -9.21
N GLU A 300 11.70 -11.72 -9.45
CA GLU A 300 11.62 -12.96 -8.69
C GLU A 300 12.13 -12.75 -7.26
N GLU A 301 11.34 -13.26 -6.31
CA GLU A 301 11.51 -13.04 -4.88
C GLU A 301 11.92 -14.33 -4.16
N ILE A 302 12.82 -14.18 -3.20
CA ILE A 302 13.24 -15.24 -2.28
C ILE A 302 12.78 -14.82 -0.88
N PRO A 303 11.59 -15.28 -0.44
CA PRO A 303 11.10 -15.00 0.91
C PRO A 303 11.80 -15.90 1.93
N PHE A 304 12.08 -15.34 3.10
CA PHE A 304 12.66 -16.07 4.23
C PHE A 304 12.22 -15.46 5.56
N THR A 305 12.21 -16.25 6.61
CA THR A 305 12.04 -15.76 7.97
C THR A 305 13.40 -15.54 8.61
N ALA A 306 13.50 -14.46 9.38
CA ALA A 306 14.62 -14.17 10.27
C ALA A 306 14.11 -14.13 11.70
N THR A 307 14.57 -15.06 12.52
CA THR A 307 14.20 -15.15 13.94
C THR A 307 15.34 -14.55 14.77
N PRO A 308 15.10 -13.45 15.51
CA PRO A 308 16.08 -12.97 16.49
C PRO A 308 16.21 -13.99 17.63
N PRO A 309 17.34 -14.04 18.34
CA PRO A 309 17.47 -14.89 19.51
C PRO A 309 16.58 -14.34 20.64
N PRO A 310 16.09 -15.21 21.55
CA PRO A 310 15.28 -14.78 22.68
C PRO A 310 16.07 -13.83 23.58
N PHE A 311 15.37 -12.84 24.15
CA PHE A 311 16.01 -11.99 25.13
C PHE A 311 16.35 -12.79 26.39
N PRO A 312 17.50 -12.52 27.03
CA PRO A 312 17.86 -13.15 28.28
C PRO A 312 16.78 -12.96 29.35
N GLY A 313 16.22 -14.05 29.87
CA GLY A 313 15.10 -14.05 30.82
C GLY A 313 13.73 -14.34 30.20
N GLN A 314 13.64 -14.41 28.87
CA GLN A 314 12.45 -14.81 28.11
C GLN A 314 12.74 -16.06 27.25
N ALA A 315 13.59 -16.97 27.74
CA ALA A 315 14.02 -18.16 26.99
C ALA A 315 12.85 -19.10 26.63
N ASP A 316 11.76 -19.03 27.40
CA ASP A 316 10.54 -19.82 27.20
C ASP A 316 9.51 -19.11 26.30
N GLU A 317 9.76 -17.84 25.91
CA GLU A 317 8.93 -17.13 24.94
C GLU A 317 9.50 -17.30 23.53
N GLU A 318 8.67 -17.76 22.58
CA GLU A 318 9.08 -17.84 21.17
C GLU A 318 9.42 -16.44 20.66
N SER A 319 10.65 -16.29 20.15
CA SER A 319 11.06 -15.06 19.49
C SER A 319 10.27 -14.87 18.21
N GLU A 320 9.55 -13.76 18.13
CA GLU A 320 8.74 -13.40 16.97
C GLU A 320 9.62 -13.36 15.71
N SER A 321 9.36 -14.26 14.78
CA SER A 321 10.06 -14.32 13.50
C SER A 321 9.58 -13.21 12.59
N VAL A 322 10.51 -12.56 11.88
CA VAL A 322 10.17 -11.53 10.89
C VAL A 322 10.36 -12.06 9.48
N THR A 323 9.41 -11.75 8.60
CA THR A 323 9.49 -12.12 7.18
C THR A 323 10.25 -11.05 6.41
N LEU A 324 11.25 -11.47 5.63
CA LEU A 324 12.03 -10.63 4.74
C LEU A 324 12.04 -11.24 3.34
N VAL A 325 12.37 -10.41 2.35
CA VAL A 325 12.47 -10.81 0.94
C VAL A 325 13.84 -10.43 0.40
N ARG A 326 14.41 -11.27 -0.46
CA ARG A 326 15.56 -10.92 -1.31
C ARG A 326 15.15 -10.97 -2.77
N LYS A 327 15.83 -10.17 -3.59
CA LYS A 327 15.81 -10.33 -5.05
C LYS A 327 16.56 -11.62 -5.41
N ALA A 328 15.98 -12.44 -6.27
CA ALA A 328 16.71 -13.55 -6.89
C ALA A 328 17.81 -13.02 -7.83
N ASP A 329 17.55 -11.89 -8.50
CA ASP A 329 18.52 -11.15 -9.29
C ASP A 329 18.87 -9.81 -8.60
N PRO A 330 20.03 -9.70 -7.94
CA PRO A 330 20.43 -8.49 -7.23
C PRO A 330 20.56 -7.24 -8.12
N THR A 331 20.72 -7.41 -9.43
CA THR A 331 20.94 -6.31 -10.38
C THR A 331 19.66 -5.55 -10.72
N LYS A 332 18.49 -6.16 -10.51
CA LYS A 332 17.20 -5.53 -10.76
C LYS A 332 16.79 -4.62 -9.61
N ASP A 333 16.09 -3.54 -9.93
CA ASP A 333 15.56 -2.61 -8.93
C ASP A 333 14.10 -2.31 -9.25
N PRO A 334 13.14 -3.07 -8.69
CA PRO A 334 11.71 -2.93 -9.04
C PRO A 334 11.10 -1.61 -8.58
N GLY A 335 11.81 -0.75 -7.85
CA GLY A 335 11.27 0.46 -7.26
C GLY A 335 10.19 0.21 -6.22
N GLY A 336 9.16 1.07 -6.18
CA GLY A 336 8.10 1.01 -5.17
C GLY A 336 8.55 1.31 -3.75
N ILE A 337 9.72 1.95 -3.58
CA ILE A 337 10.37 2.15 -2.29
C ILE A 337 9.67 3.26 -1.52
N VAL A 338 9.26 2.97 -0.28
CA VAL A 338 8.65 3.95 0.65
C VAL A 338 9.50 4.19 1.90
N ARG A 339 10.43 3.28 2.20
CA ARG A 339 11.39 3.43 3.31
C ARG A 339 12.72 2.77 3.01
N ILE A 340 13.80 3.39 3.49
CA ILE A 340 15.15 2.84 3.50
C ILE A 340 15.63 2.85 4.95
N ALA A 341 16.12 1.71 5.46
CA ALA A 341 16.67 1.59 6.80
C ALA A 341 18.10 1.04 6.72
N LEU A 342 19.06 1.78 7.25
CA LEU A 342 20.44 1.34 7.42
C LEU A 342 20.68 0.95 8.88
N ILE A 343 21.03 -0.32 9.12
CA ILE A 343 21.40 -0.82 10.44
C ILE A 343 22.92 -0.95 10.46
N ILE A 344 23.57 -0.17 11.32
CA ILE A 344 25.02 -0.15 11.52
C ILE A 344 25.35 -0.99 12.74
N GLY A 345 26.10 -2.08 12.54
CA GLY A 345 26.60 -2.92 13.62
C GLY A 345 27.52 -2.15 14.55
N ILE A 346 27.64 -2.60 15.79
CA ILE A 346 28.59 -2.07 16.78
C ILE A 346 29.50 -3.20 17.23
N SER A 347 30.67 -2.84 17.78
CA SER A 347 31.62 -3.85 18.23
C SER A 347 31.02 -4.77 19.30
N LYS A 348 31.25 -6.08 19.15
CA LYS A 348 30.80 -7.12 20.09
C LYS A 348 31.40 -6.97 21.50
N SER A 349 32.43 -6.13 21.67
CA SER A 349 32.96 -5.75 22.99
C SER A 349 32.06 -4.78 23.74
N VAL A 350 31.14 -4.08 23.06
CA VAL A 350 30.20 -3.14 23.67
C VAL A 350 29.04 -3.90 24.28
N VAL A 351 28.91 -3.80 25.59
CA VAL A 351 27.89 -4.50 26.38
C VAL A 351 26.53 -3.80 26.32
N TRP A 352 26.52 -2.46 26.48
CA TRP A 352 25.33 -1.63 26.36
C TRP A 352 25.74 -0.20 25.97
N PRO A 353 25.41 0.28 24.75
CA PRO A 353 25.60 1.68 24.40
C PRO A 353 24.51 2.54 25.04
N LYS A 354 24.90 3.66 25.64
CA LYS A 354 23.96 4.63 26.18
C LYS A 354 23.29 5.38 25.03
N VAL A 355 22.04 5.77 25.25
CA VAL A 355 21.33 6.68 24.35
C VAL A 355 22.16 7.97 24.22
N GLY A 356 22.44 8.38 22.99
CA GLY A 356 23.26 9.52 22.64
C GLY A 356 24.73 9.22 22.32
N ASP A 357 25.22 7.98 22.57
CA ASP A 357 26.62 7.62 22.35
C ASP A 357 27.03 7.75 20.87
N TYR A 358 26.11 7.49 19.95
CA TYR A 358 26.36 7.43 18.52
C TYR A 358 25.74 8.57 17.71
N VAL A 359 24.71 9.27 18.22
CA VAL A 359 24.01 10.37 17.51
C VAL A 359 24.97 11.38 16.87
N LYS A 360 26.09 11.69 17.51
CA LYS A 360 27.09 12.66 17.01
C LYS A 360 28.40 12.02 16.55
N SER A 361 28.46 10.70 16.50
CA SER A 361 29.68 9.97 16.14
C SER A 361 30.03 10.16 14.65
N SER A 362 31.32 10.07 14.35
CA SER A 362 31.81 10.11 12.96
C SER A 362 31.34 8.90 12.13
N ILE A 363 31.05 7.78 12.78
CA ILE A 363 30.55 6.55 12.16
C ILE A 363 29.10 6.75 11.72
N MET A 364 28.24 7.25 12.63
CA MET A 364 26.85 7.56 12.33
C MET A 364 26.74 8.52 11.13
N ARG A 365 27.48 9.64 11.17
CA ARG A 365 27.51 10.62 10.06
C ARG A 365 28.01 10.05 8.74
N ALA A 366 28.96 9.10 8.78
CA ALA A 366 29.43 8.43 7.58
C ALA A 366 28.38 7.48 7.00
N GLY A 367 27.67 6.75 7.87
CA GLY A 367 26.53 5.91 7.48
C GLY A 367 25.35 6.72 6.93
N GLU A 368 25.00 7.83 7.58
CA GLU A 368 24.00 8.81 7.09
C GLU A 368 24.33 9.26 5.66
N ARG A 369 25.57 9.68 5.41
CA ARG A 369 26.00 10.08 4.07
C ARG A 369 25.88 8.93 3.06
N ALA A 370 26.34 7.74 3.42
CA ALA A 370 26.30 6.59 2.53
C ALA A 370 24.87 6.19 2.14
N VAL A 371 23.93 6.20 3.08
CA VAL A 371 22.52 5.89 2.76
C VAL A 371 21.86 7.00 1.93
N MET A 372 22.23 8.26 2.14
CA MET A 372 21.75 9.39 1.33
C MET A 372 22.28 9.30 -0.11
N GLU A 373 23.55 8.94 -0.29
CA GLU A 373 24.15 8.67 -1.61
C GLU A 373 23.45 7.48 -2.29
N TYR A 374 23.19 6.40 -1.55
CA TYR A 374 22.41 5.27 -2.04
C TYR A 374 21.01 5.69 -2.51
N ALA A 375 20.26 6.42 -1.69
CA ALA A 375 18.93 6.93 -2.06
C ALA A 375 18.98 7.85 -3.29
N THR A 376 19.98 8.73 -3.37
CA THR A 376 20.18 9.61 -4.53
C THR A 376 20.45 8.82 -5.80
N SER A 377 21.20 7.70 -5.71
CA SER A 377 21.44 6.82 -6.86
C SER A 377 20.16 6.09 -7.32
N LEU A 378 19.32 5.64 -6.38
CA LEU A 378 18.02 5.04 -6.70
C LEU A 378 17.08 6.05 -7.36
N HIS A 379 17.12 7.30 -6.92
CA HIS A 379 16.36 8.37 -7.54
C HIS A 379 16.84 8.67 -8.97
N ALA A 380 18.15 8.75 -9.19
CA ALA A 380 18.72 8.92 -10.53
C ALA A 380 18.34 7.79 -11.50
N LYS A 381 18.16 6.56 -10.99
CA LYS A 381 17.61 5.42 -11.75
C LYS A 381 16.10 5.54 -12.03
N GLY A 382 15.39 6.38 -11.28
CA GLY A 382 13.93 6.55 -11.40
C GLY A 382 13.11 5.54 -10.60
N VAL A 383 13.72 4.83 -9.64
CA VAL A 383 13.06 3.79 -8.84
C VAL A 383 12.69 4.27 -7.43
N LEU A 384 13.06 5.51 -7.10
CA LEU A 384 12.73 6.19 -5.86
C LEU A 384 12.33 7.64 -6.14
N GLU A 385 11.15 8.02 -5.66
CA GLU A 385 10.71 9.42 -5.70
C GLU A 385 10.75 10.03 -4.30
N ARG A 386 10.15 9.33 -3.33
CA ARG A 386 9.99 9.81 -1.96
C ARG A 386 10.09 8.64 -1.00
N CYS A 387 10.81 8.82 0.10
CA CYS A 387 10.85 7.83 1.17
C CYS A 387 11.23 8.45 2.51
N THR A 388 11.03 7.69 3.58
CA THR A 388 11.68 7.95 4.86
C THR A 388 12.98 7.14 4.93
N ILE A 389 14.07 7.78 5.33
CA ILE A 389 15.37 7.13 5.55
C ILE A 389 15.60 7.06 7.06
N ARG A 390 15.90 5.86 7.57
CA ARG A 390 16.27 5.61 8.96
C ARG A 390 17.70 5.08 9.02
N VAL A 391 18.49 5.61 9.93
CA VAL A 391 19.85 5.14 10.20
C VAL A 391 19.93 4.79 11.66
N SER A 392 20.23 3.54 11.99
CA SER A 392 20.26 3.04 13.37
C SER A 392 21.66 2.54 13.71
N MET A 393 22.17 2.95 14.87
CA MET A 393 23.46 2.50 15.40
C MET A 393 23.39 2.36 16.92
N GLY A 394 23.60 1.13 17.43
CA GLY A 394 23.47 0.86 18.86
C GLY A 394 22.06 1.13 19.37
N THR A 395 21.90 2.08 20.28
CA THR A 395 20.58 2.53 20.76
C THR A 395 20.07 3.78 20.05
N ASP A 396 20.86 4.40 19.18
CA ASP A 396 20.50 5.67 18.54
C ASP A 396 19.94 5.48 17.13
N GLU A 397 19.10 6.43 16.71
CA GLU A 397 18.53 6.50 15.37
C GLU A 397 18.55 7.95 14.86
N ALA A 398 18.79 8.12 13.57
CA ALA A 398 18.54 9.36 12.84
C ALA A 398 17.50 9.09 11.73
N VAL A 399 16.59 10.04 11.54
CA VAL A 399 15.51 9.95 10.56
C VAL A 399 15.61 11.12 9.59
N PHE A 400 15.42 10.83 8.30
CA PHE A 400 15.42 11.84 7.24
C PHE A 400 14.24 11.61 6.29
N LYS A 401 13.69 12.70 5.77
CA LYS A 401 12.74 12.66 4.65
C LYS A 401 13.50 12.91 3.36
N PHE A 402 13.34 12.00 2.40
CA PHE A 402 13.86 12.13 1.04
C PHE A 402 12.71 12.50 0.10
N VAL A 403 12.89 13.55 -0.69
CA VAL A 403 11.92 14.00 -1.70
C VAL A 403 12.68 14.40 -2.97
N GLY A 404 12.42 13.70 -4.06
CA GLY A 404 12.88 14.08 -5.41
C GLY A 404 11.71 14.42 -6.33
N ASP A 405 12.03 14.92 -7.52
CA ASP A 405 11.01 15.16 -8.55
C ASP A 405 10.49 13.82 -9.09
N PRO A 406 9.16 13.60 -9.19
CA PRO A 406 8.64 12.34 -9.69
C PRO A 406 9.06 12.17 -11.16
N LYS A 407 9.51 10.97 -11.59
CA LYS A 407 10.06 10.79 -12.95
C LYS A 407 8.96 10.96 -14.01
N SER A 408 7.73 10.57 -13.66
CA SER A 408 6.50 10.81 -14.41
C SER A 408 5.53 11.61 -13.55
N LEU A 409 4.80 12.57 -14.14
CA LEU A 409 3.71 13.25 -13.45
C LEU A 409 2.51 12.33 -13.17
N PHE A 410 2.46 11.20 -13.88
CA PHE A 410 1.40 10.22 -13.80
C PHE A 410 1.86 8.96 -13.07
N PRO A 411 1.07 8.44 -12.12
CA PRO A 411 1.17 7.04 -11.79
C PRO A 411 0.75 6.26 -13.04
N GLU A 412 1.69 5.58 -13.70
CA GLU A 412 1.35 4.74 -14.86
C GLU A 412 0.18 3.82 -14.50
N ILE A 413 -0.96 3.98 -15.18
CA ILE A 413 -1.92 2.89 -15.36
C ILE A 413 -1.16 1.89 -16.20
N ARG A 414 -0.55 0.90 -15.55
CA ARG A 414 0.44 0.05 -16.20
C ARG A 414 -0.20 -0.83 -17.25
N ALA A 415 -0.07 -0.42 -18.51
CA ALA A 415 0.29 -1.36 -19.55
C ALA A 415 1.63 -1.97 -19.17
N LEU A 416 1.64 -3.29 -18.96
CA LEU A 416 2.88 -4.05 -18.79
C LEU A 416 3.76 -3.81 -20.02
N PRO A 417 5.00 -3.31 -19.88
CA PRO A 417 5.96 -3.39 -20.96
C PRO A 417 6.32 -4.87 -21.18
N GLY A 418 6.33 -5.31 -22.43
CA GLY A 418 6.87 -6.60 -22.81
C GLY A 418 8.37 -6.68 -22.53
N PRO A 419 8.93 -7.90 -22.33
CA PRO A 419 10.33 -8.05 -21.98
C PRO A 419 11.18 -7.81 -23.23
N HIS A 420 12.07 -6.80 -23.23
CA HIS A 420 13.34 -6.87 -23.94
C HIS A 420 14.38 -5.88 -23.40
N ASP A 421 15.48 -6.49 -22.96
CA ASP A 421 16.89 -6.08 -22.91
C ASP A 421 17.27 -4.64 -22.57
N LEU A 422 18.07 -4.51 -21.51
CA LEU A 422 19.38 -3.85 -21.56
C LEU A 422 20.27 -4.39 -20.43
N ALA A 423 21.25 -5.20 -20.81
CA ALA A 423 22.39 -5.53 -19.97
C ALA A 423 23.30 -4.30 -19.83
N MET A 424 23.81 -4.04 -18.62
CA MET A 424 25.18 -3.58 -18.44
C MET A 424 25.80 -4.23 -17.22
N GLU A 425 27.05 -4.61 -17.42
CA GLU A 425 27.91 -5.42 -16.57
C GLU A 425 28.26 -4.73 -15.25
N SER A 426 27.96 -5.41 -14.16
CA SER A 426 28.82 -5.43 -12.97
C SER A 426 28.80 -6.85 -12.45
N ASP A 427 29.95 -7.53 -12.48
CA ASP A 427 30.10 -8.95 -12.19
C ASP A 427 29.50 -9.33 -10.80
N PRO A 428 28.29 -9.92 -10.73
CA PRO A 428 27.66 -10.36 -9.49
C PRO A 428 27.92 -11.86 -9.25
N ALA A 429 28.80 -12.49 -10.04
CA ALA A 429 28.79 -13.91 -10.35
C ALA A 429 29.16 -14.88 -9.21
N ASN A 430 29.08 -14.51 -7.94
CA ASN A 430 29.40 -15.43 -6.84
C ASN A 430 28.57 -15.32 -5.55
N GLN A 431 27.46 -14.59 -5.51
CA GLN A 431 26.58 -14.61 -4.34
C GLN A 431 25.24 -15.23 -4.71
N ASN A 432 25.08 -16.53 -4.42
CA ASN A 432 23.79 -17.18 -4.46
C ASN A 432 22.92 -16.61 -3.32
N PRO A 433 21.89 -15.79 -3.59
CA PRO A 433 21.14 -15.07 -2.55
C PRO A 433 20.37 -16.02 -1.61
N THR A 434 20.11 -17.23 -2.09
CA THR A 434 19.49 -18.35 -1.35
C THR A 434 20.43 -18.93 -0.29
N LEU A 435 21.75 -18.75 -0.44
CA LEU A 435 22.80 -19.23 0.46
C LEU A 435 23.47 -18.10 1.26
N ASP A 436 22.95 -16.86 1.21
CA ASP A 436 23.55 -15.75 1.96
C ASP A 436 23.24 -15.86 3.46
N GLU A 437 24.18 -16.46 4.19
CA GLU A 437 24.22 -16.61 5.65
C GLU A 437 24.78 -15.38 6.39
N SER A 438 25.09 -14.27 5.69
CA SER A 438 25.69 -13.09 6.33
C SER A 438 24.80 -12.51 7.45
N LEU A 439 23.48 -12.48 7.27
CA LEU A 439 22.55 -12.09 8.35
C LEU A 439 22.65 -13.01 9.58
N ALA A 440 22.83 -14.31 9.37
CA ALA A 440 22.97 -15.25 10.49
C ALA A 440 24.29 -15.04 11.23
N ARG A 441 25.39 -14.92 10.48
CA ARG A 441 26.75 -14.74 11.04
C ARG A 441 26.95 -13.37 11.70
N ASP A 442 26.52 -12.32 11.02
CA ASP A 442 26.90 -10.94 11.35
C ASP A 442 25.89 -10.28 12.31
N PHE A 443 24.61 -10.66 12.20
CA PHE A 443 23.50 -10.10 12.97
C PHE A 443 22.89 -11.11 13.96
N ASN A 444 23.44 -12.32 14.08
CA ASN A 444 23.01 -13.37 15.02
C ASN A 444 21.53 -13.78 14.85
N LEU A 445 21.04 -13.81 13.59
CA LEU A 445 19.67 -14.20 13.26
C LEU A 445 19.60 -15.68 12.85
N LYS A 446 18.53 -16.38 13.23
CA LYS A 446 18.24 -17.70 12.65
C LYS A 446 17.41 -17.51 11.38
N LEU A 447 17.92 -17.98 10.25
CA LEU A 447 17.22 -17.85 8.96
C LEU A 447 16.52 -19.16 8.60
N SER A 448 15.31 -19.06 8.05
CA SER A 448 14.64 -20.19 7.41
C SER A 448 14.06 -19.74 6.07
N LEU A 449 14.49 -20.36 4.98
CA LEU A 449 13.88 -20.14 3.67
C LEU A 449 12.41 -20.54 3.74
N LEU A 450 11.56 -19.69 3.18
CA LEU A 450 10.17 -20.05 2.96
C LEU A 450 10.08 -20.80 1.63
N PRO A 451 9.36 -21.93 1.55
CA PRO A 451 9.16 -22.62 0.29
C PRO A 451 8.54 -21.67 -0.74
N LYS A 452 8.99 -21.79 -2.00
CA LYS A 452 8.47 -20.98 -3.12
C LYS A 452 6.99 -21.36 -3.34
N HIS A 453 6.09 -20.61 -2.70
CA HIS A 453 4.66 -20.77 -2.87
C HIS A 453 4.16 -19.74 -3.86
N ASP A 454 3.78 -20.23 -5.04
CA ASP A 454 3.23 -19.41 -6.11
C ASP A 454 1.84 -18.86 -5.70
N ILE A 455 1.63 -17.58 -5.98
CA ILE A 455 0.35 -16.83 -6.00
C ILE A 455 -0.04 -16.03 -4.73
N MET A 456 0.43 -16.31 -3.50
CA MET A 456 0.28 -15.40 -2.32
C MET A 456 1.50 -15.56 -1.39
N GLY A 457 2.39 -14.57 -1.34
CA GLY A 457 3.80 -14.72 -0.92
C GLY A 457 4.14 -14.72 0.58
N SER A 458 3.19 -14.93 1.50
CA SER A 458 3.43 -15.33 2.91
C SER A 458 2.12 -15.41 3.70
N GLU A 459 2.12 -16.08 4.85
CA GLU A 459 1.03 -15.98 5.85
C GLU A 459 0.79 -14.52 6.29
N SER A 460 1.84 -13.71 6.39
CA SER A 460 1.70 -12.27 6.66
C SER A 460 1.04 -11.50 5.52
N GLN A 461 1.29 -11.87 4.25
CA GLN A 461 0.59 -11.29 3.10
C GLN A 461 -0.84 -11.81 3.02
N PHE A 462 -1.09 -13.07 3.38
CA PHE A 462 -2.44 -13.62 3.50
C PHE A 462 -3.22 -12.90 4.60
N GLN A 463 -2.66 -12.71 5.79
CA GLN A 463 -3.28 -11.95 6.88
C GLN A 463 -3.40 -10.45 6.56
N ALA A 464 -2.45 -9.86 5.82
CA ALA A 464 -2.53 -8.47 5.37
C ALA A 464 -3.59 -8.28 4.29
N VAL A 465 -3.72 -9.20 3.33
CA VAL A 465 -4.81 -9.23 2.35
C VAL A 465 -6.14 -9.52 3.03
N LYS A 466 -6.16 -10.41 4.04
CA LYS A 466 -7.34 -10.69 4.86
C LYS A 466 -7.75 -9.48 5.70
N LYS A 467 -6.80 -8.71 6.23
CA LYS A 467 -7.04 -7.46 6.97
C LYS A 467 -7.44 -6.31 6.04
N TYR A 468 -6.81 -6.21 4.88
CA TYR A 468 -7.17 -5.29 3.80
C TYR A 468 -8.60 -5.56 3.31
N MET A 469 -8.94 -6.82 3.03
CA MET A 469 -10.31 -7.19 2.70
C MET A 469 -11.26 -6.97 3.89
N ALA A 470 -10.80 -7.10 5.14
CA ALA A 470 -11.58 -6.73 6.33
C ALA A 470 -11.92 -5.23 6.39
N GLU A 471 -10.95 -4.39 6.05
CA GLU A 471 -11.05 -2.93 6.14
C GLU A 471 -11.78 -2.35 4.94
N GLN A 472 -11.59 -2.93 3.74
CA GLN A 472 -12.39 -2.62 2.55
C GLN A 472 -13.84 -3.09 2.74
N ALA A 473 -14.07 -4.29 3.29
CA ALA A 473 -15.42 -4.81 3.56
C ALA A 473 -16.24 -3.92 4.50
N LYS A 474 -15.59 -3.15 5.40
CA LYS A 474 -16.27 -2.17 6.26
C LYS A 474 -16.79 -0.94 5.50
N ASN A 475 -16.23 -0.66 4.33
CA ASN A 475 -16.50 0.53 3.52
C ASN A 475 -17.21 0.21 2.19
N LEU A 476 -17.49 -1.07 1.93
CA LEU A 476 -18.22 -1.53 0.74
C LEU A 476 -19.69 -1.73 1.08
N SER A 477 -20.57 -1.44 0.13
CA SER A 477 -21.97 -1.84 0.24
C SER A 477 -22.09 -3.38 0.35
N PRO A 478 -23.18 -3.91 0.96
CA PRO A 478 -23.38 -5.35 1.07
C PRO A 478 -23.27 -6.11 -0.27
N ASP A 479 -23.70 -5.49 -1.37
CA ASP A 479 -23.65 -6.09 -2.71
C ASP A 479 -22.23 -6.10 -3.31
N GLU A 480 -21.45 -5.03 -3.11
CA GLU A 480 -20.04 -4.98 -3.52
C GLU A 480 -19.18 -5.98 -2.73
N LEU A 481 -19.46 -6.14 -1.43
CA LEU A 481 -18.83 -7.13 -0.58
C LEU A 481 -19.18 -8.55 -1.05
N ARG A 482 -20.46 -8.81 -1.37
CA ARG A 482 -20.93 -10.09 -1.89
C ARG A 482 -20.21 -10.48 -3.19
N ALA A 483 -20.08 -9.55 -4.14
CA ALA A 483 -19.37 -9.77 -5.40
C ALA A 483 -17.87 -10.09 -5.22
N LEU A 484 -17.19 -9.35 -4.33
CA LEU A 484 -15.77 -9.55 -4.04
C LEU A 484 -15.50 -10.90 -3.35
N LEU A 485 -16.38 -11.31 -2.43
CA LEU A 485 -16.28 -12.60 -1.75
C LEU A 485 -16.47 -13.79 -2.70
N ILE A 486 -17.36 -13.69 -3.69
CA ILE A 486 -17.52 -14.74 -4.71
C ILE A 486 -16.20 -14.93 -5.49
N ILE A 487 -15.53 -13.84 -5.87
CA ILE A 487 -14.24 -13.89 -6.58
C ILE A 487 -13.12 -14.47 -5.71
N ALA A 488 -13.04 -14.08 -4.44
CA ALA A 488 -12.05 -14.59 -3.49
C ALA A 488 -12.24 -16.09 -3.21
N SER A 489 -13.49 -16.48 -2.93
CA SER A 489 -13.91 -17.86 -2.74
C SER A 489 -13.62 -18.73 -3.97
N HIS A 490 -13.89 -18.23 -5.18
CA HIS A 490 -13.51 -18.91 -6.42
C HIS A 490 -12.01 -19.20 -6.49
N LYS A 491 -11.15 -18.22 -6.20
CA LYS A 491 -9.70 -18.43 -6.23
C LYS A 491 -9.24 -19.46 -5.20
N MET A 492 -9.85 -19.46 -4.01
CA MET A 492 -9.56 -20.45 -2.96
C MET A 492 -9.99 -21.86 -3.36
N ALA A 493 -11.21 -22.02 -3.89
CA ALA A 493 -11.73 -23.29 -4.38
C ALA A 493 -10.87 -23.86 -5.52
N LYS A 494 -10.49 -23.03 -6.49
CA LYS A 494 -9.58 -23.43 -7.58
C LYS A 494 -8.27 -23.98 -7.05
N ARG A 495 -7.66 -23.30 -6.07
CA ARG A 495 -6.40 -23.74 -5.44
C ARG A 495 -6.58 -25.05 -4.67
N PHE A 496 -7.66 -25.18 -3.90
CA PHE A 496 -7.97 -26.40 -3.15
C PHE A 496 -8.09 -27.61 -4.09
N LEU A 497 -8.87 -27.49 -5.18
CA LEU A 497 -9.01 -28.56 -6.16
C LEU A 497 -7.70 -28.90 -6.85
N THR A 498 -6.93 -27.89 -7.26
CA THR A 498 -5.64 -28.10 -7.95
C THR A 498 -4.63 -28.82 -7.04
N ASN A 499 -4.62 -28.52 -5.74
CA ASN A 499 -3.72 -29.15 -4.78
C ASN A 499 -4.10 -30.60 -4.45
N ASN A 500 -5.39 -30.89 -4.33
CA ASN A 500 -5.88 -32.20 -3.90
C ASN A 500 -6.11 -33.17 -5.05
N PHE A 501 -6.26 -32.64 -6.28
CA PHE A 501 -6.50 -33.41 -7.50
C PHE A 501 -5.50 -32.98 -8.61
N PRO A 502 -4.18 -33.13 -8.39
CA PRO A 502 -3.14 -32.56 -9.28
C PRO A 502 -3.10 -33.14 -10.69
N ASN A 503 -3.70 -34.32 -10.90
CA ASN A 503 -3.79 -34.98 -12.21
C ASN A 503 -5.17 -34.76 -12.88
N CYS A 504 -5.99 -33.85 -12.36
CA CYS A 504 -7.33 -33.57 -12.85
C CYS A 504 -7.41 -32.18 -13.49
N GLU A 505 -8.31 -32.04 -14.45
CA GLU A 505 -8.65 -30.76 -15.06
C GLU A 505 -9.64 -30.01 -14.13
N VAL A 506 -9.23 -28.86 -13.62
CA VAL A 506 -10.06 -28.01 -12.76
C VAL A 506 -10.68 -26.88 -13.58
N SER A 507 -12.01 -26.84 -13.64
CA SER A 507 -12.76 -25.83 -14.40
C SER A 507 -13.79 -25.10 -13.54
N ASP A 508 -14.09 -23.86 -13.95
CA ASP A 508 -15.22 -23.08 -13.48
C ASP A 508 -16.38 -23.27 -14.45
N GLU A 509 -17.49 -23.81 -13.96
CA GLU A 509 -18.68 -24.09 -14.75
C GLU A 509 -19.67 -22.91 -14.72
N GLY A 510 -19.31 -21.79 -14.07
CA GLY A 510 -20.13 -20.59 -13.96
C GLY A 510 -21.18 -20.67 -12.83
N PRO A 511 -22.29 -19.90 -12.94
CA PRO A 511 -23.41 -19.92 -12.00
C PRO A 511 -23.92 -21.33 -11.66
N PHE A 512 -24.28 -21.58 -10.39
CA PHE A 512 -24.72 -22.90 -9.98
C PHE A 512 -26.09 -23.25 -10.63
N PRO A 513 -26.23 -24.45 -11.21
CA PRO A 513 -27.49 -24.89 -11.81
C PRO A 513 -28.44 -25.45 -10.75
N VAL A 514 -29.46 -24.69 -10.38
CA VAL A 514 -30.53 -25.13 -9.46
C VAL A 514 -31.51 -26.02 -10.21
N ILE A 515 -31.64 -27.27 -9.75
CA ILE A 515 -32.56 -28.27 -10.30
C ILE A 515 -33.84 -28.25 -9.48
N HIS A 516 -34.95 -27.90 -10.12
CA HIS A 516 -36.28 -27.94 -9.52
C HIS A 516 -36.84 -29.37 -9.51
N PRO A 517 -37.83 -29.67 -8.63
CA PRO A 517 -38.43 -31.00 -8.54
C PRO A 517 -39.05 -31.53 -9.84
N ASP A 518 -39.42 -30.63 -10.76
CA ASP A 518 -39.96 -30.94 -12.09
C ASP A 518 -38.88 -31.23 -13.15
N GLY A 519 -37.59 -31.15 -12.77
CA GLY A 519 -36.44 -31.37 -13.65
C GLY A 519 -35.97 -30.14 -14.43
N SER A 520 -36.66 -28.99 -14.29
CA SER A 520 -36.23 -27.73 -14.88
C SER A 520 -34.98 -27.17 -14.18
N GLN A 521 -34.19 -26.37 -14.89
CA GLN A 521 -32.92 -25.84 -14.43
C GLN A 521 -32.91 -24.31 -14.55
N ILE A 522 -32.57 -23.63 -13.45
CA ILE A 522 -32.32 -22.18 -13.40
C ILE A 522 -30.88 -21.96 -12.94
N LEU A 523 -30.24 -20.90 -13.40
CA LEU A 523 -28.90 -20.53 -12.99
C LEU A 523 -28.97 -19.53 -11.82
N ASP A 524 -28.36 -19.88 -10.70
CA ASP A 524 -28.18 -18.98 -9.56
C ASP A 524 -26.93 -18.12 -9.78
N GLN A 525 -27.15 -16.88 -10.24
CA GLN A 525 -26.09 -15.97 -10.67
C GLN A 525 -25.13 -15.56 -9.56
N ASP A 526 -25.58 -15.66 -8.30
CA ASP A 526 -24.82 -15.23 -7.11
C ASP A 526 -23.92 -16.34 -6.57
N THR A 527 -23.92 -17.51 -7.21
CA THR A 527 -23.13 -18.69 -6.83
C THR A 527 -22.14 -19.07 -7.92
N ARG A 528 -21.19 -19.96 -7.59
CA ARG A 528 -20.26 -20.54 -8.58
C ARG A 528 -20.10 -22.03 -8.37
N LEU A 529 -20.07 -22.78 -9.47
CA LEU A 529 -19.80 -24.21 -9.49
C LEU A 529 -18.39 -24.47 -10.02
N MET A 530 -17.57 -25.15 -9.24
CA MET A 530 -16.26 -25.62 -9.68
C MET A 530 -16.19 -27.13 -9.68
N VAL A 531 -15.48 -27.71 -10.64
CA VAL A 531 -15.34 -29.16 -10.75
C VAL A 531 -13.90 -29.56 -11.06
N ALA A 532 -13.52 -30.74 -10.62
CA ALA A 532 -12.30 -31.42 -11.07
C ALA A 532 -12.69 -32.68 -11.85
N ARG A 533 -12.14 -32.83 -13.05
CA ARG A 533 -12.36 -33.99 -13.92
C ARG A 533 -11.09 -34.81 -14.10
N ASP A 534 -11.21 -36.12 -14.01
CA ASP A 534 -10.07 -37.03 -14.22
C ASP A 534 -9.73 -37.20 -15.72
N SER A 535 -8.74 -38.05 -16.01
CA SER A 535 -8.33 -38.37 -17.39
C SER A 535 -9.44 -38.98 -18.27
N LYS A 536 -10.53 -39.49 -17.67
CA LYS A 536 -11.71 -40.02 -18.36
C LYS A 536 -12.82 -38.98 -18.52
N GLN A 537 -12.55 -37.74 -18.11
CA GLN A 537 -13.51 -36.64 -18.08
C GLN A 537 -14.66 -36.87 -17.08
N GLU A 538 -14.49 -37.78 -16.12
CA GLU A 538 -15.44 -38.01 -15.03
C GLU A 538 -15.20 -36.98 -13.92
N VAL A 539 -16.27 -36.39 -13.38
CA VAL A 539 -16.20 -35.49 -12.23
C VAL A 539 -15.81 -36.29 -10.98
N VAL A 540 -14.64 -35.98 -10.42
CA VAL A 540 -14.10 -36.57 -9.19
C VAL A 540 -14.17 -35.62 -7.99
N ALA A 541 -14.45 -34.34 -8.24
CA ALA A 541 -14.77 -33.37 -7.20
C ALA A 541 -15.70 -32.28 -7.75
N ALA A 542 -16.66 -31.84 -6.94
CA ALA A 542 -17.53 -30.71 -7.23
C ALA A 542 -17.66 -29.79 -6.02
N MET A 543 -17.55 -28.49 -6.25
CA MET A 543 -17.66 -27.46 -5.23
C MET A 543 -18.76 -26.46 -5.55
N ASN A 544 -19.71 -26.28 -4.64
CA ASN A 544 -20.69 -25.21 -4.69
C ASN A 544 -20.21 -24.03 -3.84
N ILE A 545 -20.01 -22.87 -4.46
CA ILE A 545 -19.58 -21.64 -3.79
C ILE A 545 -20.79 -20.74 -3.67
N VAL A 546 -21.21 -20.49 -2.43
CA VAL A 546 -22.42 -19.71 -2.15
C VAL A 546 -22.10 -18.37 -1.48
N PRO A 547 -22.89 -17.32 -1.79
CA PRO A 547 -22.67 -15.99 -1.26
C PRO A 547 -22.98 -15.92 0.23
N TYR A 548 -22.54 -14.82 0.84
CA TYR A 548 -22.72 -14.56 2.27
C TYR A 548 -24.19 -14.21 2.63
N PRO A 549 -24.82 -14.86 3.63
CA PRO A 549 -26.19 -14.57 4.04
C PRO A 549 -26.25 -13.52 5.18
N GLY A 550 -26.57 -12.27 4.85
CA GLY A 550 -27.03 -11.25 5.81
C GLY A 550 -26.19 -9.97 5.94
N ASP A 551 -26.61 -9.07 6.83
CA ASP A 551 -25.96 -7.77 7.12
C ASP A 551 -25.06 -7.80 8.38
N GLU A 552 -25.14 -8.86 9.21
CA GLU A 552 -24.46 -8.95 10.52
C GLU A 552 -23.24 -9.90 10.60
N ALA A 553 -22.75 -10.52 9.52
CA ALA A 553 -21.51 -11.29 9.63
C ALA A 553 -20.29 -10.41 9.51
N SER A 554 -19.67 -10.27 10.66
CA SER A 554 -18.23 -10.31 10.71
C SER A 554 -17.73 -11.62 10.06
N LEU A 555 -16.98 -11.52 8.96
CA LEU A 555 -15.99 -12.51 8.49
C LEU A 555 -15.09 -13.04 9.65
N TYR A 556 -15.09 -12.35 10.80
CA TYR A 556 -14.26 -12.54 11.97
C TYR A 556 -15.06 -12.86 13.25
N GLY A 557 -16.37 -13.11 13.17
CA GLY A 557 -17.14 -13.60 14.32
C GLY A 557 -16.88 -15.10 14.56
N ASP A 558 -16.93 -15.57 15.80
CA ASP A 558 -16.76 -17.01 16.12
C ASP A 558 -17.92 -17.90 15.67
N ASN A 559 -18.96 -17.30 15.09
CA ASN A 559 -20.12 -18.01 14.58
C ASN A 559 -19.74 -18.88 13.38
N THR A 560 -20.15 -20.15 13.42
CA THR A 560 -20.02 -21.09 12.31
C THR A 560 -21.28 -21.08 11.46
N TRP A 561 -21.10 -21.10 10.14
CA TRP A 561 -22.18 -21.04 9.15
C TRP A 561 -22.59 -22.44 8.65
N ILE A 562 -21.95 -23.49 9.17
CA ILE A 562 -22.14 -24.89 8.76
C ILE A 562 -23.59 -25.40 8.98
N ASN A 563 -24.33 -24.82 9.93
CA ASN A 563 -25.65 -25.33 10.33
C ASN A 563 -26.84 -24.42 9.99
N ILE A 564 -26.61 -23.31 9.29
CA ILE A 564 -27.68 -22.39 8.92
C ILE A 564 -28.54 -22.96 7.79
N PRO A 565 -29.81 -22.52 7.66
CA PRO A 565 -30.71 -22.97 6.59
C PRO A 565 -30.12 -22.82 5.18
N GLU A 566 -29.43 -21.72 4.91
CA GLU A 566 -28.86 -21.37 3.60
C GLU A 566 -27.73 -22.33 3.20
N MET A 567 -26.88 -22.75 4.14
CA MET A 567 -25.81 -23.72 3.89
C MET A 567 -26.38 -25.12 3.62
N LYS A 568 -27.40 -25.52 4.38
CA LYS A 568 -28.09 -26.81 4.17
C LYS A 568 -28.81 -26.84 2.83
N GLU A 569 -29.43 -25.74 2.43
CA GLU A 569 -30.05 -25.63 1.12
C GLU A 569 -29.01 -25.73 -0.01
N ALA A 570 -27.84 -25.12 0.17
CA ALA A 570 -26.73 -25.21 -0.78
C ALA A 570 -26.17 -26.63 -0.91
N ASP A 571 -26.06 -27.37 0.20
CA ASP A 571 -25.71 -28.80 0.20
C ASP A 571 -26.75 -29.64 -0.54
N ASP A 572 -28.04 -29.42 -0.26
CA ASP A 572 -29.13 -30.13 -0.94
C ASP A 572 -29.14 -29.87 -2.45
N ARG A 573 -28.85 -28.63 -2.87
CA ARG A 573 -28.71 -28.26 -4.29
C ARG A 573 -27.54 -28.99 -4.95
N LEU A 574 -26.38 -29.05 -4.28
CA LEU A 574 -25.21 -29.81 -4.76
C LEU A 574 -25.50 -31.30 -4.86
N LEU A 575 -26.20 -31.88 -3.89
CA LEU A 575 -26.60 -33.29 -3.91
C LEU A 575 -27.51 -33.60 -5.09
N ARG A 576 -28.51 -32.76 -5.37
CA ARG A 576 -29.42 -32.96 -6.52
C ARG A 576 -28.67 -32.89 -7.85
N LEU A 577 -27.72 -31.97 -7.97
CA LEU A 577 -26.88 -31.85 -9.17
C LEU A 577 -26.03 -33.10 -9.39
N LEU A 578 -25.36 -33.58 -8.35
CA LEU A 578 -24.51 -34.76 -8.43
C LEU A 578 -25.31 -36.04 -8.71
N LYS A 579 -26.52 -36.18 -8.17
CA LYS A 579 -27.46 -37.26 -8.54
C LYS A 579 -27.79 -37.26 -10.03
N LYS A 580 -28.12 -36.08 -10.57
CA LYS A 580 -28.42 -35.93 -12.00
C LYS A 580 -27.19 -36.31 -12.84
N TRP A 581 -26.02 -35.75 -12.52
CA TRP A 581 -24.79 -36.04 -13.25
C TRP A 581 -24.35 -37.51 -13.12
N TYR A 582 -24.59 -38.15 -11.99
CA TYR A 582 -24.32 -39.57 -11.80
C TYR A 582 -25.23 -40.46 -12.66
N ALA A 583 -26.53 -40.14 -12.72
CA ALA A 583 -27.46 -40.81 -13.63
C ALA A 583 -27.09 -40.61 -15.12
N GLU A 584 -26.50 -39.47 -15.46
CA GLU A 584 -25.95 -39.16 -16.79
C GLU A 584 -24.56 -39.78 -17.06
N GLY A 585 -23.97 -40.48 -16.08
CA GLY A 585 -22.65 -41.10 -16.20
C GLY A 585 -21.47 -40.11 -16.23
N LYS A 586 -21.65 -38.88 -15.73
CA LYS A 586 -20.63 -37.82 -15.71
C LYS A 586 -19.81 -37.79 -14.42
N VAL A 587 -20.27 -38.43 -13.35
CA VAL A 587 -19.58 -38.47 -12.05
C VAL A 587 -18.84 -39.79 -11.90
N SER A 588 -17.63 -39.74 -11.33
CA SER A 588 -16.82 -40.92 -11.02
C SER A 588 -17.57 -41.88 -10.10
N LYS A 589 -17.56 -43.16 -10.45
CA LYS A 589 -18.16 -44.25 -9.65
C LYS A 589 -17.26 -44.72 -8.51
N VAL A 590 -16.02 -44.22 -8.42
CA VAL A 590 -15.01 -44.69 -7.48
C VAL A 590 -14.94 -43.80 -6.24
N ASP A 591 -14.86 -42.49 -6.44
CA ASP A 591 -14.89 -41.47 -5.41
C ASP A 591 -15.28 -40.14 -6.07
N CYS A 592 -16.14 -39.37 -5.40
CA CYS A 592 -16.50 -38.02 -5.78
C CYS A 592 -16.60 -37.15 -4.53
N MET A 593 -15.68 -36.20 -4.39
CA MET A 593 -15.71 -35.22 -3.32
C MET A 593 -16.77 -34.17 -3.62
N ALA A 594 -17.69 -33.94 -2.69
CA ALA A 594 -18.65 -32.84 -2.75
C ALA A 594 -18.31 -31.83 -1.65
N GLN A 595 -18.23 -30.56 -1.98
CA GLN A 595 -17.97 -29.51 -0.99
C GLN A 595 -18.86 -28.30 -1.24
N THR A 596 -19.49 -27.79 -0.19
CA THR A 596 -20.12 -26.47 -0.23
C THR A 596 -19.26 -25.51 0.56
N MET A 597 -19.05 -24.31 0.04
CA MET A 597 -18.24 -23.28 0.68
C MET A 597 -19.05 -21.99 0.80
N MET A 598 -19.14 -21.47 2.02
CA MET A 598 -19.82 -20.23 2.34
C MET A 598 -18.89 -19.36 3.18
N ALA A 599 -18.41 -18.27 2.57
CA ALA A 599 -17.41 -17.37 3.17
C ALA A 599 -16.15 -18.10 3.67
N LYS A 600 -16.03 -18.32 5.00
CA LYS A 600 -14.87 -18.98 5.63
C LYS A 600 -15.13 -20.44 6.04
N ASP A 601 -16.39 -20.89 5.98
CA ASP A 601 -16.78 -22.24 6.38
C ASP A 601 -17.05 -23.10 5.15
N ALA A 602 -16.80 -24.41 5.30
CA ALA A 602 -17.08 -25.38 4.26
C ALA A 602 -17.53 -26.71 4.85
N THR A 603 -18.43 -27.38 4.15
CA THR A 603 -18.80 -28.78 4.37
C THR A 603 -18.10 -29.63 3.31
N ILE A 604 -17.54 -30.78 3.69
CA ILE A 604 -16.95 -31.74 2.73
C ILE A 604 -17.56 -33.11 2.97
N TYR A 605 -18.03 -33.71 1.87
CA TYR A 605 -18.64 -35.03 1.85
C TYR A 605 -18.05 -35.89 0.74
N ARG A 606 -18.18 -37.21 0.92
CA ARG A 606 -18.11 -38.17 -0.17
C ARG A 606 -19.52 -38.35 -0.74
N PHE A 607 -19.65 -38.21 -2.05
CA PHE A 607 -20.89 -38.58 -2.76
C PHE A 607 -20.82 -40.03 -3.22
N ASP A 608 -21.78 -40.85 -2.79
CA ASP A 608 -21.82 -42.30 -3.07
C ASP A 608 -22.69 -42.69 -4.29
N GLY A 609 -23.29 -41.70 -4.95
CA GLY A 609 -24.26 -41.89 -6.02
C GLY A 609 -25.71 -41.55 -5.62
N GLU A 610 -26.04 -41.62 -4.33
CA GLU A 610 -27.39 -41.38 -3.79
C GLU A 610 -27.45 -40.37 -2.63
N LYS A 611 -26.38 -40.15 -1.89
CA LYS A 611 -26.35 -39.25 -0.73
C LYS A 611 -24.94 -38.76 -0.45
N PHE A 612 -24.86 -37.80 0.46
CA PHE A 612 -23.59 -37.37 1.06
C PHE A 612 -23.29 -38.21 2.29
N GLU A 613 -22.05 -38.67 2.37
CA GLU A 613 -21.50 -39.37 3.52
C GLU A 613 -20.27 -38.61 4.01
N ASP A 614 -20.09 -38.55 5.33
CA ASP A 614 -18.90 -37.93 5.90
C ASP A 614 -17.65 -38.75 5.52
N TYR A 615 -16.58 -38.06 5.14
CA TYR A 615 -15.28 -38.71 5.01
C TYR A 615 -14.77 -39.17 6.40
N SER A 616 -14.01 -40.27 6.42
CA SER A 616 -13.33 -40.67 7.65
C SER A 616 -12.36 -39.57 8.11
N GLU A 617 -12.10 -39.49 9.42
CA GLU A 617 -11.17 -38.48 9.96
C GLU A 617 -9.77 -38.57 9.34
N GLU A 618 -9.30 -39.79 9.03
CA GLU A 618 -8.01 -40.02 8.38
C GLU A 618 -8.01 -39.48 6.95
N ARG A 619 -9.13 -39.61 6.22
CA ARG A 619 -9.28 -39.06 4.88
C ARG A 619 -9.39 -37.53 4.92
N MET A 620 -10.09 -36.98 5.90
CA MET A 620 -10.17 -35.53 6.11
C MET A 620 -8.79 -34.90 6.39
N LYS A 621 -7.91 -35.59 7.11
CA LYS A 621 -6.52 -35.15 7.37
C LYS A 621 -5.61 -35.18 6.13
N GLN A 622 -5.99 -35.88 5.07
CA GLN A 622 -5.23 -35.96 3.82
C GLN A 622 -5.51 -34.79 2.88
N PHE A 623 -6.63 -34.08 3.06
CA PHE A 623 -6.90 -32.88 2.27
C PHE A 623 -5.90 -31.78 2.62
N ASN A 624 -5.19 -31.30 1.60
CA ASN A 624 -4.26 -30.18 1.70
C ASN A 624 -5.03 -28.88 1.49
N TRP A 625 -5.32 -28.18 2.58
CA TRP A 625 -6.05 -26.92 2.59
C TRP A 625 -5.21 -25.71 2.14
N GLY A 626 -3.97 -25.94 1.74
CA GLY A 626 -3.00 -24.90 1.40
C GLY A 626 -2.05 -24.64 2.55
N ARG A 627 -0.81 -25.09 2.39
CA ARG A 627 0.37 -24.40 2.96
C ARG A 627 0.90 -23.41 1.93
#